data_AF-A0A1G9RM28-F1
#
_entry.id   AF-A0A1G9RM28-F1
#
_cell.length_a   1.000
_cell.length_b   1.000
_cell.length_c   1.000
_cell.angle_alpha   90.00
_cell.angle_beta   90.00
_cell.angle_gamma   90.00
#
_symmetry.space_group_name_H-M   'P 1'
#
loop_
_entity.id
_entity.type
_entity.pdbx_description
1 polymer ?
#
loop_
_entity_poly.entity_id
_entity_poly.type
_entity_poly.pdbx_seq_one_letter_code
_entity_poly.pdbx_strand_id
1 'polypeptide(L)'
;MSQLFRDLEEATNQQYRHGELPKWLADPVLAVAGNPETYQEKEYLVEILLAQVREYDVYAEAGCCKWAYDHEDIARTLRWLEEEK
;
A
#
# COMPACT_ATOMS: atom_id res chain seq x y z
N MET A 1 -11.88 -14.44 0.25
CA MET A 1 -10.88 -13.36 0.20
C MET A 1 -10.37 -13.27 -1.22
N SER A 2 -10.52 -12.13 -1.89
CA SER A 2 -9.88 -11.92 -3.19
C SER A 2 -8.35 -12.03 -3.01
N GLN A 3 -7.69 -12.66 -3.97
CA GLN A 3 -6.24 -12.89 -3.97
C GLN A 3 -5.47 -11.56 -3.75
N LEU A 4 -6.00 -10.45 -4.28
CA LEU A 4 -5.46 -9.10 -4.18
C LEU A 4 -5.18 -8.62 -2.74
N PHE A 5 -6.14 -8.77 -1.83
CA PHE A 5 -5.96 -8.34 -0.43
C PHE A 5 -4.90 -9.17 0.30
N ARG A 6 -4.78 -10.44 -0.09
CA ARG A 6 -3.80 -11.36 0.47
C ARG A 6 -2.39 -11.01 -0.01
N ASP A 7 -2.25 -10.68 -1.30
CA ASP A 7 -1.02 -10.15 -1.87
C ASP A 7 -0.61 -8.82 -1.22
N LEU A 8 -1.56 -7.93 -0.91
CA LEU A 8 -1.32 -6.68 -0.19
C LEU A 8 -0.80 -6.93 1.22
N GLU A 9 -1.47 -7.79 2.00
CA GLU A 9 -1.03 -8.16 3.34
C GLU A 9 0.40 -8.72 3.34
N GLU A 10 0.70 -9.60 2.38
CA GLU A 10 2.03 -10.22 2.27
C GLU A 10 3.10 -9.20 1.90
N ALA A 11 2.86 -8.36 0.89
CA ALA A 11 3.79 -7.32 0.46
C ALA A 11 4.08 -6.33 1.59
N THR A 12 3.05 -5.87 2.30
CA THR A 12 3.20 -4.96 3.44
C THR A 12 3.99 -5.59 4.57
N ASN A 13 3.74 -6.86 4.89
CA ASN A 13 4.52 -7.58 5.90
C ASN A 13 5.98 -7.76 5.49
N GLN A 14 6.25 -8.04 4.21
CA GLN A 14 7.63 -8.13 3.70
C GLN A 14 8.35 -6.78 3.85
N GLN A 15 7.82 -5.70 3.27
CA GLN A 15 8.47 -4.38 3.35
C GLN A 15 8.61 -3.86 4.80
N TYR A 16 7.63 -4.13 5.66
CA TYR A 16 7.69 -3.78 7.08
C TYR A 16 8.79 -4.55 7.82
N ARG A 17 8.92 -5.86 7.58
CA ARG A 17 9.96 -6.70 8.20
C ARG A 17 11.36 -6.36 7.71
N HIS A 18 11.48 -5.93 6.46
CA HIS A 18 12.73 -5.45 5.87
C HIS A 18 13.13 -4.06 6.39
N GLY A 19 12.22 -3.35 7.07
CA GLY A 19 12.46 -2.02 7.64
C GLY A 19 12.37 -0.89 6.62
N GLU A 20 11.89 -1.21 5.42
CA GLU A 20 11.68 -0.24 4.35
C GLU A 20 10.39 0.52 4.62
N LEU A 21 9.27 -0.18 4.83
CA LEU A 21 7.99 0.45 5.11
C LEU A 21 7.85 0.75 6.63
N PRO A 22 7.65 2.01 7.04
CA PRO A 22 7.48 2.34 8.45
C PRO A 22 6.12 1.88 9.00
N LYS A 23 6.07 1.59 10.31
CA LYS A 23 4.87 1.06 10.98
C LYS A 23 3.61 1.89 10.73
N TRP A 24 3.73 3.22 10.74
CA TRP A 24 2.60 4.13 10.58
C TRP A 24 1.97 4.09 9.17
N LEU A 25 2.68 3.59 8.15
CA LEU A 25 2.13 3.26 6.84
C LEU A 25 1.66 1.80 6.77
N ALA A 26 2.39 0.87 7.40
CA ALA A 26 2.04 -0.53 7.38
C ALA A 26 0.68 -0.81 8.07
N ASP A 27 0.42 -0.18 9.21
CA ASP A 27 -0.81 -0.37 10.01
C ASP A 27 -2.09 -0.09 9.21
N PRO A 28 -2.26 1.08 8.55
CA PRO A 28 -3.46 1.35 7.75
C PRO A 28 -3.55 0.48 6.49
N VAL A 29 -2.43 0.09 5.87
CA VAL A 29 -2.45 -0.82 4.72
C VAL A 29 -2.92 -2.22 5.12
N LEU A 30 -2.44 -2.73 6.26
CA LEU A 30 -2.89 -4.00 6.82
C LEU A 30 -4.38 -3.94 7.24
N ALA A 31 -4.85 -2.79 7.72
CA ALA A 31 -6.27 -2.59 8.02
C ALA A 31 -7.14 -2.72 6.76
N VAL A 32 -6.69 -2.21 5.60
CA VAL A 32 -7.38 -2.41 4.31
C VAL A 32 -7.37 -3.89 3.91
N ALA A 33 -6.21 -4.54 3.99
CA ALA A 33 -6.06 -5.96 3.67
C ALA A 33 -6.93 -6.88 4.55
N GLY A 34 -7.09 -6.53 5.83
CA GLY A 34 -7.90 -7.25 6.81
C GLY A 34 -9.41 -7.04 6.69
N ASN A 35 -9.87 -6.07 5.87
CA ASN A 35 -11.30 -5.76 5.70
C ASN A 35 -11.73 -5.84 4.22
N PRO A 36 -11.53 -6.97 3.52
CA PRO A 36 -11.80 -7.07 2.08
C PRO A 36 -13.26 -6.80 1.73
N GLU A 37 -14.21 -7.14 2.62
CA GLU A 37 -15.65 -6.88 2.43
C GLU A 37 -16.01 -5.39 2.37
N THR A 38 -15.23 -4.53 3.02
CA THR A 38 -15.42 -3.07 3.00
C THR A 38 -14.85 -2.44 1.74
N TYR A 39 -13.80 -3.04 1.17
CA TYR A 39 -13.02 -2.46 0.08
C TYR A 39 -13.17 -3.23 -1.24
N GLN A 40 -14.01 -4.26 -1.30
CA GLN A 40 -14.24 -5.05 -2.53
C GLN A 40 -14.77 -4.19 -3.70
N GLU A 41 -15.55 -3.15 -3.43
CA GLU A 41 -16.04 -2.24 -4.47
C GLU A 41 -14.94 -1.28 -4.98
N LYS A 42 -13.79 -1.26 -4.29
CA LYS A 42 -12.63 -0.40 -4.55
C LYS A 42 -11.37 -1.21 -4.85
N GLU A 43 -11.52 -2.43 -5.39
CA GLU A 43 -10.39 -3.31 -5.75
C GLU A 43 -9.33 -2.59 -6.61
N TYR A 44 -9.72 -1.65 -7.48
CA TYR A 44 -8.78 -0.85 -8.26
C TYR A 44 -7.85 0.04 -7.40
N LEU A 45 -8.34 0.61 -6.29
CA LEU A 45 -7.50 1.40 -5.36
C LEU A 45 -6.59 0.48 -4.56
N VAL A 46 -7.07 -0.71 -4.21
CA VAL A 46 -6.28 -1.74 -3.52
C VAL A 46 -5.15 -2.25 -4.43
N GLU A 47 -5.40 -2.37 -5.73
CA GLU A 47 -4.38 -2.73 -6.73
C GLU A 47 -3.31 -1.64 -6.86
N ILE A 48 -3.71 -0.36 -6.89
CA ILE A 48 -2.77 0.77 -6.84
C ILE A 48 -1.95 0.73 -5.55
N LEU A 49 -2.60 0.52 -4.41
CA LEU A 49 -1.93 0.44 -3.11
C LEU A 49 -0.92 -0.71 -3.06
N LEU A 50 -1.27 -1.86 -3.63
CA LEU A 50 -0.37 -3.01 -3.74
C LEU A 50 0.86 -2.70 -4.59
N ALA A 51 0.68 -2.04 -5.75
CA ALA A 51 1.80 -1.61 -6.58
C ALA A 51 2.70 -0.63 -5.83
N GLN A 52 2.11 0.36 -5.15
CA GLN A 52 2.84 1.34 -4.34
C GLN A 52 3.66 0.70 -3.22
N VAL A 53 3.11 -0.33 -2.54
CA VAL A 53 3.83 -1.05 -1.49
C VAL A 53 4.93 -1.94 -2.06
N ARG A 54 4.68 -2.64 -3.18
CA ARG A 54 5.69 -3.50 -3.83
C ARG A 54 6.86 -2.71 -4.40
N GLU A 55 6.57 -1.53 -4.95
CA GLU A 55 7.56 -0.62 -5.54
C GLU A 55 7.96 0.49 -4.55
N TYR A 56 7.69 0.30 -3.25
CA TYR A 56 8.15 1.20 -2.21
C TYR A 56 9.67 1.07 -2.07
N ASP A 57 10.39 2.03 -2.63
CA ASP A 57 11.85 2.10 -2.57
C ASP A 57 12.27 3.40 -1.85
N VAL A 58 12.95 3.26 -0.71
CA VAL A 58 13.43 4.38 0.11
C VAL A 58 14.43 5.27 -0.65
N TYR A 59 15.03 4.77 -1.72
CA TYR A 59 16.01 5.45 -2.56
C TYR A 59 15.44 5.87 -3.93
N ALA A 60 14.12 5.78 -4.14
CA ALA A 60 13.43 6.23 -5.34
C ALA A 60 13.79 7.65 -5.77
N GLU A 61 14.09 8.51 -4.80
CA GLU A 61 14.42 9.93 -4.99
C GLU A 61 15.91 10.19 -5.32
N ALA A 62 16.78 9.18 -5.25
CA ALA A 62 18.20 9.34 -5.56
C ALA A 62 18.50 9.27 -7.08
N GLY A 63 17.52 8.86 -7.90
CA GLY A 63 17.61 8.84 -9.36
C GLY A 63 16.95 10.07 -9.99
N CYS A 64 17.54 10.61 -11.07
CA CYS A 64 17.07 11.77 -11.83
C CYS A 64 15.67 11.61 -12.51
N CYS A 65 15.00 10.49 -12.25
CA CYS A 65 13.65 10.17 -12.69
C CYS A 65 12.94 9.50 -11.50
N LYS A 66 11.74 9.96 -11.10
CA LYS A 66 10.93 9.25 -10.10
C LYS A 66 10.48 7.91 -10.69
N TRP A 67 11.16 6.82 -10.34
CA TRP A 67 10.79 5.45 -10.74
C TRP A 67 10.15 4.65 -9.61
N ALA A 68 9.86 5.26 -8.46
CA ALA A 68 9.21 4.58 -7.35
C ALA A 68 8.32 5.52 -6.53
N TYR A 69 7.41 4.90 -5.77
CA TYR A 69 6.40 5.58 -4.97
C TYR A 69 6.95 5.94 -3.60
N ASP A 70 6.62 7.14 -3.15
CA ASP A 70 7.01 7.64 -1.83
C ASP A 70 5.84 7.51 -0.83
N HIS A 71 6.11 7.75 0.45
CA HIS A 71 5.11 7.73 1.52
C HIS A 71 3.89 8.62 1.25
N GLU A 72 4.04 9.75 0.55
CA GLU A 72 2.91 10.61 0.17
C GLU A 72 1.92 9.94 -0.80
N ASP A 73 2.42 9.10 -1.71
CA ASP A 73 1.59 8.40 -2.69
C ASP A 73 0.74 7.32 -2.01
N ILE A 74 1.32 6.56 -1.08
CA ILE A 74 0.60 5.57 -0.26
C ILE A 74 -0.44 6.26 0.62
N ALA A 75 -0.06 7.35 1.31
CA ALA A 75 -0.97 8.11 2.16
C ALA A 75 -2.17 8.69 1.38
N ARG A 76 -1.96 9.13 0.14
CA ARG A 76 -3.03 9.62 -0.73
C ARG A 76 -4.02 8.51 -1.10
N THR A 77 -3.53 7.34 -1.51
CA THR A 77 -4.39 6.20 -1.86
C THR A 77 -5.19 5.72 -0.65
N LEU A 78 -4.57 5.66 0.52
CA LEU A 78 -5.26 5.32 1.78
C LEU A 78 -6.37 6.33 2.10
N ARG A 79 -6.09 7.63 1.94
CA ARG A 79 -7.10 8.66 2.14
C ARG A 79 -8.30 8.48 1.21
N TRP A 80 -8.09 8.13 -0.06
CA TRP A 80 -9.21 7.86 -0.99
C TRP A 80 -10.01 6.62 -0.61
N LEU A 81 -9.37 5.60 -0.04
CA LEU A 81 -10.04 4.43 0.50
C LEU A 81 -10.87 4.78 1.75
N GLU A 82 -10.44 5.76 2.56
CA GLU A 82 -11.15 6.20 3.77
C GLU A 82 -12.26 7.22 3.49
N GLU A 83 -12.08 8.17 2.57
CA GLU A 83 -13.05 9.24 2.29
C GLU A 83 -14.32 8.74 1.57
N GLU A 84 -14.28 7.54 1.00
CA GLU A 84 -15.42 6.92 0.34
C GLU A 84 -15.99 5.70 1.09
N LYS A 85 -15.89 5.72 2.42
CA LYS A 85 -16.39 4.69 3.34
C LYS A 85 -17.87 4.88 3.70
#